data_AF-A0A382J592-F1
#
_entry.id   AF-A0A382J592-F1
#
_cell.length_a   1.000
_cell.length_b   1.000
_cell.length_c   1.000
_cell.angle_alpha   90.00
_cell.angle_beta   90.00
_cell.angle_gamma   90.00
#
_symmetry.space_group_name_H-M   'P 1'
#
loop_
_entity.id
_entity.type
_entity.pdbx_description
1 polymer ?
#
loop_
_entity_poly.entity_id
_entity_poly.type
_entity_poly.pdbx_seq_one_letter_code
_entity_poly.pdbx_strand_id
1 'polypeptide(L)' 'MKRLFFSVSVTVFLMASSVYHTDDTCIAGDCISGVGTMRYGDGSEYIGQWKEGKRHGQGTEIRHNGGIVT' A
#
# COMPACT_ATOMS: atom_id res chain seq x y z
N MET A 1 31.85 -25.30 21.44
CA MET A 1 31.69 -24.12 20.56
C MET A 1 30.72 -24.42 19.41
N LYS A 2 29.43 -24.61 19.68
CA LYS A 2 28.35 -24.75 18.68
C LYS A 2 27.02 -24.32 19.34
N ARG A 3 26.97 -23.10 19.86
CA ARG A 3 25.75 -22.50 20.46
C ARG A 3 25.46 -21.10 19.91
N LEU A 4 26.00 -20.77 18.73
CA LEU A 4 25.93 -19.42 18.16
C LEU A 4 25.28 -19.34 16.77
N PHE A 5 24.69 -20.43 16.26
CA PHE A 5 24.07 -20.44 14.92
C PHE A 5 22.58 -20.78 14.89
N PHE A 6 21.99 -21.22 16.00
CA PHE A 6 20.55 -21.50 16.06
C PHE A 6 19.70 -20.31 16.55
N SER A 7 20.34 -19.33 17.19
CA SER A 7 19.66 -18.14 17.73
C SER A 7 19.39 -17.07 16.66
N VAL A 8 20.30 -16.90 15.68
CA VAL A 8 20.21 -15.84 14.67
C VAL A 8 19.07 -16.08 13.67
N SER A 9 18.66 -17.32 13.44
CA SER A 9 17.59 -17.63 12.48
C SER A 9 16.18 -17.36 13.02
N VAL A 10 15.96 -17.46 14.34
CA VAL A 10 14.62 -17.25 14.94
C VAL A 10 14.36 -15.76 15.15
N THR A 11 15.37 -14.98 15.50
CA THR A 11 15.21 -13.53 15.70
C THR A 11 14.97 -12.79 14.38
N VAL A 12 15.60 -13.19 13.27
CA VAL A 12 15.33 -12.61 11.94
C VAL A 12 13.90 -12.91 11.47
N PHE A 13 13.34 -14.08 11.84
CA PHE A 13 11.95 -14.43 11.54
C PHE A 13 10.93 -13.65 12.39
N LEU A 14 11.27 -13.30 13.64
CA LEU A 14 10.40 -12.50 14.51
C LEU A 14 10.38 -11.01 14.13
N MET A 15 11.47 -10.49 13.54
CA MET A 15 11.53 -9.11 13.04
C MET A 15 10.94 -8.94 11.63
N ALA A 16 10.69 -10.04 10.90
CA ALA A 16 10.02 -9.99 9.60
C ALA A 16 8.51 -9.73 9.73
N SER A 17 7.92 -10.09 10.88
CA SER A 17 6.50 -9.84 11.18
C SER A 17 6.18 -8.37 11.50
N SER A 18 7.20 -7.55 11.79
CA SER A 18 7.01 -6.14 12.15
C SER A 18 7.08 -5.18 10.96
N VAL A 19 7.26 -5.67 9.74
CA VAL A 19 7.06 -4.82 8.54
C VAL A 19 5.60 -4.96 8.11
N TYR A 20 4.71 -4.32 8.86
CA TYR A 20 3.42 -3.91 8.31
C TYR A 20 3.73 -2.96 7.15
N HIS A 21 3.78 -3.50 5.93
CA HIS A 21 3.96 -2.70 4.72
C HIS A 21 2.68 -1.91 4.47
N THR A 22 2.73 -0.61 4.74
CA THR A 22 1.73 0.37 4.32
C THR A 22 2.08 0.86 2.91
N ASP A 23 2.13 -0.04 1.93
CA ASP A 23 2.48 0.31 0.56
C ASP A 23 1.23 0.70 -0.25
N ASP A 24 1.40 1.68 -1.12
CA ASP A 24 0.37 2.09 -2.07
C ASP A 24 0.23 1.03 -3.17
N THR A 25 -0.96 0.46 -3.30
CA THR A 25 -1.24 -0.64 -4.22
C THR A 25 -2.34 -0.27 -5.21
N CYS A 26 -2.06 -0.40 -6.51
CA CYS A 26 -3.08 -0.30 -7.55
C CYS A 26 -3.93 -1.58 -7.53
N ILE A 27 -5.19 -1.47 -7.09
CA ILE A 27 -6.09 -2.62 -6.91
C ILE A 27 -7.04 -2.83 -8.09
N ALA A 28 -7.21 -1.84 -8.96
CA ALA A 28 -7.98 -1.96 -10.20
C ALA A 28 -7.57 -0.91 -11.24
N GLY A 29 -7.75 -1.22 -12.53
CA GLY A 29 -7.56 -0.28 -13.64
C GLY A 29 -6.10 0.08 -13.94
N ASP A 30 -5.89 1.27 -14.51
CA ASP A 30 -4.58 1.83 -14.85
C ASP A 30 -4.26 3.03 -13.94
N CYS A 31 -3.44 2.78 -12.92
CA CYS A 31 -2.95 3.81 -12.00
C CYS A 31 -1.71 4.57 -12.51
N ILE A 32 -1.28 4.35 -13.76
CA ILE A 32 -0.17 5.09 -14.39
C ILE A 32 -0.72 6.14 -15.36
N SER A 33 -1.63 5.76 -16.25
CA SER A 33 -2.05 6.61 -17.38
C SER A 33 -3.50 6.41 -17.84
N GLY A 34 -4.40 6.05 -16.92
CA GLY A 34 -5.79 5.79 -17.25
C GLY A 34 -6.73 6.02 -16.07
N VAL A 35 -7.79 5.22 -15.98
CA VAL A 35 -8.67 5.23 -14.81
C VAL A 35 -8.31 4.05 -13.92
N GLY A 36 -8.06 4.31 -12.64
CA GLY A 36 -7.57 3.32 -11.71
C GLY A 36 -7.99 3.57 -10.27
N THR A 37 -7.95 2.51 -9.47
CA THR A 37 -8.19 2.51 -8.03
C THR A 37 -6.90 2.20 -7.30
N MET A 38 -6.39 3.18 -6.57
CA MET A 38 -5.24 3.02 -5.67
C MET A 38 -5.74 2.86 -4.25
N ARG A 39 -5.25 1.85 -3.54
CA ARG A 39 -5.39 1.73 -2.08
C ARG A 39 -4.09 2.16 -1.44
N TYR A 40 -4.16 3.12 -0.54
CA TYR A 40 -3.02 3.63 0.20
C TYR A 40 -2.75 2.78 1.44
N GLY A 41 -1.54 2.88 1.95
CA GLY A 41 -1.12 2.14 3.14
C GLY A 41 -1.92 2.44 4.41
N ASP A 42 -2.58 3.60 4.49
CA ASP A 42 -3.50 3.96 5.58
C ASP A 42 -4.92 3.37 5.40
N GLY A 43 -5.16 2.64 4.30
CA GLY A 43 -6.46 2.06 3.95
C GLY A 43 -7.42 3.02 3.26
N SER A 44 -7.03 4.27 2.99
CA SER A 44 -7.78 5.14 2.09
C SER A 44 -7.67 4.65 0.65
N GLU A 45 -8.63 5.04 -0.19
CA GLU A 45 -8.68 4.67 -1.59
C GLU A 45 -8.90 5.90 -2.46
N TYR A 46 -8.29 5.92 -3.63
CA TYR A 46 -8.60 6.87 -4.69
C TYR A 46 -9.04 6.15 -5.95
N ILE A 47 -10.20 6.50 -6.46
CA ILE A 47 -10.83 5.97 -7.67
C ILE A 47 -10.92 7.12 -8.66
N GLY A 48 -10.11 7.14 -9.71
CA GLY A 48 -10.13 8.29 -10.61
C GLY A 48 -9.15 8.19 -11.75
N GLN A 49 -8.92 9.33 -12.41
CA GLN A 49 -7.99 9.41 -13.53
C GLN A 49 -6.55 9.53 -13.02
N TRP A 50 -5.63 8.98 -13.80
CA TRP A 50 -4.21 8.92 -13.53
C TRP A 50 -3.43 9.38 -14.75
N LYS A 51 -2.33 10.08 -14.51
CA LYS A 51 -1.39 10.51 -15.53
C LYS A 51 0.02 10.51 -14.95
N GLU A 52 0.93 9.78 -15.60
CA GLU A 52 2.34 9.64 -15.17
C GLU A 52 2.46 9.20 -13.70
N GLY A 53 1.60 8.26 -13.28
CA GLY A 53 1.60 7.71 -11.91
C GLY A 53 1.03 8.66 -10.85
N LYS A 54 0.42 9.78 -11.24
CA LYS A 54 -0.19 10.76 -10.34
C LYS A 54 -1.68 10.84 -10.56
N ARG A 55 -2.44 11.11 -9.49
CA ARG A 55 -3.86 11.44 -9.56
C ARG A 55 -4.07 12.63 -10.50
N HIS A 56 -5.05 12.53 -11.39
CA HIS A 56 -5.36 13.53 -12.40
C HIS A 56 -6.87 13.64 -12.59
N GLY A 57 -7.34 14.77 -13.12
CA GLY A 57 -8.74 14.97 -13.48
C GLY A 57 -9.74 14.65 -12.36
N GLN A 58 -10.86 14.03 -12.72
CA GLN A 58 -11.92 13.66 -11.79
C GLN A 58 -11.61 12.35 -11.07
N GLY A 59 -11.98 12.28 -9.80
CA GLY A 59 -11.90 11.06 -9.02
C GLY A 59 -12.67 11.16 -7.71
N THR A 60 -12.64 10.09 -6.95
CA THR A 60 -13.28 9.97 -5.65
C THR A 60 -12.25 9.42 -4.67
N GLU A 61 -12.03 10.11 -3.56
CA GLU A 61 -11.22 9.63 -2.45
C GLU A 61 -12.14 9.11 -1.34
N ILE A 62 -11.92 7.87 -0.94
CA ILE A 62 -12.53 7.25 0.23
C ILE A 62 -11.48 7.27 1.33
N ARG A 63 -11.66 8.12 2.33
CA ARG A 63 -10.75 8.19 3.48
C ARG A 63 -10.92 6.96 4.35
N HIS A 64 -9.88 6.65 5.14
CA HIS A 64 -9.91 5.53 6.11
C HIS A 64 -11.13 5.57 7.05
N ASN A 65 -11.61 6.77 7.42
CA ASN A 65 -12.80 6.94 8.26
C ASN A 65 -14.14 6.77 7.51
N GLY A 66 -14.13 6.31 6.25
CA GLY A 66 -15.29 6.17 5.39
C GLY A 66 -15.78 7.47 4.76
N GLY A 67 -15.09 8.60 4.99
CA GLY A 67 -15.45 9.87 4.38
C GLY A 67 -15.17 9.88 2.88
N ILE A 68 -16.18 10.22 2.08
CA ILE A 68 -16.08 10.28 0.61
C ILE A 68 -15.84 11.73 0.16
N VAL A 69 -14.89 11.93 -0.76
CA VAL A 69 -14.57 13.22 -1.40
C VAL A 69 -14.56 13.02 -2.90
N THR A 70 -15.13 13.94 -3.66
CA THR A 70 -15.20 13.90 -5.13
C THR A 70 -14.71 15.20 -5.74
#